data_AF-A0A914QVN9-F1
#
_entry.id   AF-A0A914QVN9-F1
#
_cell.length_a   1.000
_cell.length_b   1.000
_cell.length_c   1.000
_cell.angle_alpha   90.00
_cell.angle_beta   90.00
_cell.angle_gamma   90.00
#
_symmetry.space_group_name_H-M   'P 1'
#
loop_
_entity.id
_entity.type
_entity.pdbx_description
1 polymer ?
#
loop_
_entity_poly.entity_id
_entity_poly.type
_entity_poly.pdbx_seq_one_letter_code
_entity_poly.pdbx_strand_id
1 'polypeptide(L)'
;MYFQGLYVEKDYTEAAVWFGKGFANGYAESANNMGILYKYGHGVTCICESLYQTKDGKRLISFFTSDERLCQRYVTNSSVTIAYLYALFSFGRYSEVCEYIGNGKFNSRYFSELKNLWYEAKYAEDQRKKKKPLGPVEKYRLRKKHPPPSTIWDGHEVIYSFRDCDRQVLKQYYHQNKYPNPSEKKKIAEITGLEITQVNEARINAVN
;
A
#
# COMPACT_ATOMS: atom_id res chain seq x y z
N MET A 1 34.80 22.94 -2.05
CA MET A 1 34.14 24.05 -2.75
C MET A 1 33.67 23.53 -4.11
N TYR A 2 32.47 22.95 -4.17
CA TYR A 2 31.84 22.52 -5.42
C TYR A 2 30.85 23.60 -5.85
N PHE A 3 31.40 24.61 -6.50
CA PHE A 3 30.69 25.75 -7.07
C PHE A 3 30.74 25.57 -8.59
N GLN A 4 29.74 24.91 -9.18
CA GLN A 4 29.22 25.08 -10.55
C GLN A 4 28.52 23.81 -11.06
N GLY A 5 27.25 23.99 -11.48
CA GLY A 5 26.67 23.26 -12.61
C GLY A 5 26.02 21.91 -12.33
N LEU A 6 24.76 21.82 -12.76
CA LEU A 6 23.91 20.65 -13.03
C LEU A 6 22.84 20.38 -11.96
N TYR A 7 21.60 20.33 -12.43
CA TYR A 7 20.41 19.92 -11.69
C TYR A 7 20.60 18.49 -11.17
N VAL A 8 21.21 18.35 -10.00
CA VAL A 8 21.10 17.13 -9.21
C VAL A 8 19.74 17.20 -8.55
N GLU A 9 18.86 16.21 -8.80
CA GLU A 9 17.63 16.05 -8.02
C GLU A 9 18.01 16.17 -6.54
N LYS A 10 17.34 17.08 -5.82
CA LYS A 10 17.60 17.26 -4.40
C LYS A 10 17.22 15.98 -3.67
N ASP A 11 18.18 15.10 -3.48
CA ASP A 11 18.01 13.87 -2.72
C ASP A 11 18.05 14.21 -1.22
N TYR A 12 16.89 14.57 -0.71
CA TYR A 12 16.70 14.84 0.72
C TYR A 12 16.91 13.58 1.58
N THR A 13 16.89 12.38 0.99
CA THR A 13 17.12 11.12 1.70
C THR A 13 18.61 10.91 1.99
N GLU A 14 19.48 11.12 1.00
CA GLU A 14 20.92 11.12 1.21
C GLU A 14 21.33 12.27 2.14
N ALA A 15 20.77 13.47 1.95
CA ALA A 15 21.05 14.61 2.81
C ALA A 15 20.69 14.34 4.28
N ALA A 16 19.53 13.72 4.56
CA ALA A 16 19.13 13.35 5.92
C ALA A 16 20.08 12.33 6.57
N VAL A 17 20.60 11.37 5.80
CA VAL A 17 21.59 10.39 6.29
C VAL A 17 22.92 11.07 6.60
N TRP A 18 23.41 11.95 5.72
CA TRP A 18 24.65 12.70 5.95
C TRP A 18 24.54 13.68 7.12
N PHE A 19 23.43 14.40 7.24
CA PHE A 19 23.19 15.28 8.39
C PHE A 19 23.00 14.49 9.69
N GLY A 20 22.38 13.31 9.65
CA GLY A 20 22.29 12.42 10.81
C GLY A 20 23.65 11.93 11.29
N LYS A 21 24.52 11.50 10.36
CA LYS A 21 25.92 11.16 10.68
C LYS A 21 26.69 12.37 11.22
N GLY A 22 26.49 13.54 10.65
CA GLY A 22 27.14 14.77 11.11
C GLY A 22 26.68 15.19 12.51
N PHE A 23 25.37 15.09 12.78
CA PHE A 23 24.79 15.34 14.09
C PHE A 23 25.33 14.39 15.16
N ALA A 24 25.41 13.09 14.86
CA ALA A 24 25.96 12.09 15.77
C ALA A 24 27.45 12.33 16.10
N ASN A 25 28.19 12.96 15.19
CA ASN A 25 29.59 13.34 15.39
C ASN A 25 29.76 14.76 15.98
N GLY A 26 28.68 15.42 16.38
CA GLY A 26 28.72 16.74 17.04
C GLY A 26 28.89 17.93 16.10
N TYR A 27 28.74 17.77 14.78
CA TYR A 27 28.83 18.89 13.84
C TYR A 27 27.59 19.80 13.93
N ALA A 28 27.79 21.02 14.45
CA ALA A 28 26.72 22.01 14.66
C ALA A 28 25.99 22.40 13.37
N GLU A 29 26.69 22.43 12.23
CA GLU A 29 26.09 22.72 10.93
C GLU A 29 25.14 21.60 10.46
N SER A 30 25.48 20.34 10.76
CA SER A 30 24.62 19.19 10.50
C SER A 30 23.42 19.17 11.45
N ALA A 31 23.60 19.58 12.71
CA ALA A 31 22.50 19.79 13.65
C ALA A 31 21.53 20.87 13.18
N ASN A 32 22.05 21.98 12.65
CA ASN A 32 21.25 23.08 12.12
C ASN A 32 20.49 22.67 10.85
N ASN A 33 21.16 21.97 9.92
CA ASN A 33 20.52 21.46 8.70
C ASN A 33 19.47 20.38 9.01
N MET A 34 19.70 19.56 10.02
CA MET A 34 18.69 18.63 10.54
C MET A 34 17.52 19.40 11.16
N GLY A 35 17.79 20.41 11.98
CA GLY A 35 16.79 21.33 12.53
C GLY A 35 15.96 22.02 11.45
N ILE A 36 16.57 22.41 10.33
CA ILE A 36 15.93 22.98 9.14
C ILE A 36 15.03 21.94 8.47
N LEU A 37 15.51 20.72 8.23
CA LEU A 37 14.69 19.63 7.68
C LEU A 37 13.46 19.33 8.55
N TYR A 38 13.64 19.30 9.86
CA TYR A 38 12.53 19.13 10.81
C TYR A 38 11.59 20.34 10.81
N LYS A 39 12.12 21.57 10.79
CA LYS A 39 11.36 22.82 10.78
C LYS A 39 10.46 22.95 9.54
N TYR A 40 10.91 22.43 8.39
CA TYR A 40 10.11 22.41 7.15
C TYR A 40 9.30 21.12 6.96
N GLY A 41 9.31 20.18 7.92
CA GLY A 41 8.54 18.92 7.87
C GLY A 41 9.03 17.88 6.85
N HIS A 42 10.06 18.20 6.07
CA HIS A 42 10.68 17.28 5.13
C HIS A 42 11.49 16.19 5.83
N GLY A 43 12.13 16.51 6.96
CA GLY A 43 12.92 15.53 7.74
C GLY A 43 12.08 14.36 8.24
N VAL A 44 10.87 14.64 8.74
CA VAL A 44 9.95 13.60 9.26
C VAL A 44 9.50 12.67 8.13
N THR A 45 9.16 13.22 6.97
CA THR A 45 8.75 12.43 5.80
C THR A 45 9.89 11.52 5.33
N CYS A 46 11.10 12.05 5.16
CA CYS A 46 12.26 11.28 4.72
C CYS A 46 12.68 10.19 5.72
N ILE A 47 12.60 10.46 7.03
CA ILE A 47 12.87 9.47 8.08
C ILE A 47 11.85 8.34 8.01
N CYS A 48 10.56 8.67 7.91
CA CYS A 48 9.50 7.67 7.75
C CYS A 48 9.70 6.82 6.50
N GLU A 49 10.07 7.43 5.37
CA GLU A 49 10.33 6.72 4.12
C GLU A 49 11.53 5.79 4.21
N SER A 50 12.67 6.27 4.70
CA SER A 50 13.89 5.47 4.85
C SER A 50 13.70 4.30 5.83
N LEU A 51 13.05 4.53 6.98
CA LEU A 51 12.76 3.49 7.95
C LEU A 51 11.73 2.48 7.42
N TYR A 52 10.75 2.93 6.64
CA TYR A 52 9.79 2.04 6.01
C TYR A 52 10.39 1.20 4.88
N GLN A 53 11.31 1.78 4.08
CA GLN A 53 12.04 1.06 3.03
C GLN A 53 12.94 -0.02 3.61
N THR A 54 13.65 0.29 4.70
CA THR A 54 14.49 -0.67 5.43
C THR A 54 13.68 -1.68 6.25
N LYS A 55 12.35 -1.52 6.33
CA LYS A 55 11.42 -2.35 7.13
C LYS A 55 11.84 -2.47 8.60
N ASP A 56 12.47 -1.44 9.15
CA ASP A 56 12.90 -1.43 10.55
C ASP A 56 11.75 -1.01 11.48
N GLY A 57 10.89 -1.98 11.80
CA GLY A 57 9.74 -1.76 12.67
C GLY A 57 10.10 -1.28 14.08
N LYS A 58 11.25 -1.69 14.64
CA LYS A 58 11.67 -1.30 15.99
C LYS A 58 12.01 0.18 16.06
N ARG A 59 12.77 0.67 15.08
CA ARG A 59 13.11 2.10 14.98
C ARG A 59 11.87 2.95 14.72
N LEU A 60 10.95 2.48 13.89
CA LEU A 60 9.67 3.17 13.66
C LEU A 60 8.84 3.28 14.94
N ILE A 61 8.73 2.20 15.72
CA ILE A 61 8.07 2.22 17.03
C ILE A 61 8.72 3.28 17.92
N SER A 62 10.04 3.26 18.07
CA SER A 62 10.76 4.23 18.90
C SER A 62 10.53 5.67 18.44
N PHE A 63 10.52 5.90 17.11
CA PHE A 63 10.30 7.20 16.52
C PHE A 63 8.90 7.74 16.82
N PHE A 64 7.85 6.95 16.59
CA PHE A 64 6.47 7.38 16.84
C PHE A 64 6.10 7.42 18.33
N THR A 65 6.77 6.65 19.18
CA THR A 65 6.59 6.72 20.64
C THR A 65 7.21 7.98 21.24
N SER A 66 8.24 8.54 20.58
CA SER A 66 8.89 9.78 21.05
C SER A 66 7.99 11.02 20.87
N ASP A 67 7.09 11.00 19.89
CA ASP A 67 6.09 12.06 19.64
C ASP A 67 4.80 11.46 19.08
N GLU A 68 3.87 11.10 19.97
CA GLU A 68 2.58 10.51 19.59
C GLU A 68 1.71 11.45 18.73
N ARG A 69 1.94 12.77 18.80
CA ARG A 69 1.19 13.76 18.01
C ARG A 69 1.73 13.90 16.59
N LEU A 70 2.83 13.24 16.27
CA LEU A 70 3.47 13.32 14.97
C LEU A 70 2.54 12.82 13.85
N CYS A 71 1.78 11.74 14.07
CA CYS A 71 0.81 11.27 13.09
C CYS A 71 -0.31 12.29 12.83
N GLN A 72 -0.79 12.99 13.87
CA GLN A 72 -1.86 13.98 13.73
C GLN A 72 -1.41 15.21 12.93
N ARG A 73 -0.16 15.67 13.13
CA ARG A 73 0.41 16.80 12.39
C ARG A 73 0.62 16.50 10.91
N TYR A 74 0.91 15.24 10.57
CA TYR A 74 1.24 14.81 9.21
C TYR A 74 0.19 13.88 8.60
N VAL A 75 -1.08 13.98 9.04
CA VAL A 75 -2.17 13.11 8.58
C VAL A 75 -2.41 13.19 7.06
N THR A 76 -2.05 14.32 6.44
CA THR A 76 -2.15 14.53 4.98
C THR A 76 -1.01 13.85 4.21
N ASN A 77 0.09 13.51 4.88
CA ASN A 77 1.27 12.91 4.27
C ASN A 77 1.15 11.39 4.24
N SER A 78 1.00 10.83 3.04
CA SER A 78 0.82 9.38 2.85
C SER A 78 2.03 8.57 3.33
N SER A 79 3.26 9.09 3.18
CA SER A 79 4.48 8.36 3.57
C SER A 79 4.58 8.22 5.10
N VAL A 80 4.30 9.30 5.84
CA VAL A 80 4.26 9.25 7.32
C VAL A 80 3.14 8.33 7.79
N THR A 81 1.97 8.40 7.16
CA THR A 81 0.82 7.56 7.49
C THR A 81 1.14 6.07 7.34
N ILE A 82 1.81 5.68 6.25
CA ILE A 82 2.16 4.27 6.00
C ILE A 82 3.24 3.78 6.95
N ALA A 83 4.25 4.60 7.22
CA ALA A 83 5.27 4.28 8.20
C ALA A 83 4.66 4.09 9.60
N TYR A 84 3.69 4.92 9.96
CA TYR A 84 2.94 4.81 11.21
C TYR A 84 2.11 3.51 11.28
N LEU A 85 1.37 3.18 10.22
CA LEU A 85 0.63 1.92 10.14
C LEU A 85 1.56 0.69 10.27
N TYR A 86 2.74 0.75 9.66
CA TYR A 86 3.74 -0.31 9.79
C TYR A 86 4.32 -0.40 11.21
N ALA A 87 4.48 0.74 11.89
CA ALA A 87 4.89 0.79 13.30
C ALA A 87 3.84 0.13 14.20
N LEU A 88 2.55 0.47 14.03
CA LEU A 88 1.44 -0.15 14.76
C LEU A 88 1.37 -1.67 14.52
N PHE A 89 1.56 -2.10 13.28
CA PHE A 89 1.63 -3.52 12.93
C PHE A 89 2.79 -4.21 13.65
N SER A 90 3.98 -3.60 13.64
CA SER A 90 5.18 -4.12 14.31
C SER A 90 5.03 -4.16 15.83
N PHE A 91 4.26 -3.23 16.41
CA PHE A 91 3.92 -3.22 17.83
C PHE A 91 2.88 -4.29 18.20
N GLY A 92 2.20 -4.88 17.21
CA GLY A 92 1.16 -5.90 17.40
C GLY A 92 -0.24 -5.32 17.65
N ARG A 93 -0.47 -4.04 17.35
CA ARG A 93 -1.77 -3.34 17.42
C ARG A 93 -2.57 -3.51 16.12
N TYR A 94 -2.84 -4.76 15.75
CA TYR A 94 -3.46 -5.09 14.46
C TYR A 94 -4.88 -4.52 14.30
N SER A 95 -5.66 -4.44 15.39
CA SER A 95 -7.02 -3.87 15.35
C SER A 95 -7.01 -2.42 14.87
N GLU A 96 -6.06 -1.62 15.35
CA GLU A 96 -5.93 -0.20 14.99
C GLU A 96 -5.42 -0.01 13.58
N VAL A 97 -4.52 -0.89 13.11
CA VAL A 97 -4.12 -0.91 11.70
C VAL A 97 -5.35 -1.09 10.82
N CYS A 98 -6.22 -2.04 11.14
CA CYS A 98 -7.44 -2.27 10.37
C CYS A 98 -8.44 -1.12 10.45
N GLU A 99 -8.63 -0.53 11.63
CA GLU A 99 -9.53 0.62 11.83
C GLU A 99 -9.06 1.86 11.06
N TYR A 100 -7.77 2.17 11.14
CA TYR A 100 -7.18 3.31 10.46
C TYR A 100 -7.23 3.12 8.93
N ILE A 101 -6.96 1.91 8.43
CA ILE A 101 -7.14 1.60 7.01
C ILE A 101 -8.62 1.73 6.61
N GLY A 102 -9.56 1.30 7.46
CA GLY A 102 -11.00 1.37 7.18
C GLY A 102 -11.57 2.78 7.11
N ASN A 103 -10.99 3.73 7.85
CA ASN A 103 -11.50 5.10 7.96
C ASN A 103 -10.63 6.14 7.22
N GLY A 104 -9.42 5.77 6.81
CA GLY A 104 -8.44 6.68 6.22
C GLY A 104 -8.68 6.99 4.74
N LYS A 105 -8.08 8.10 4.27
CA LYS A 105 -7.96 8.42 2.86
C LYS A 105 -6.52 8.24 2.43
N PHE A 106 -6.28 7.43 1.41
CA PHE A 106 -4.93 7.08 0.97
C PHE A 106 -4.71 7.42 -0.50
N ASN A 107 -3.45 7.62 -0.87
CA ASN A 107 -3.06 7.76 -2.26
C ASN A 107 -3.05 6.37 -2.94
N SER A 108 -3.56 6.30 -4.16
CA SER A 108 -3.69 5.08 -4.95
C SER A 108 -2.37 4.32 -5.15
N ARG A 109 -1.23 5.04 -5.17
CA ARG A 109 0.10 4.43 -5.28
C ARG A 109 0.43 3.43 -4.16
N TYR A 110 -0.29 3.51 -3.03
CA TYR A 110 -0.04 2.69 -1.84
C TYR A 110 -1.14 1.66 -1.57
N PHE A 111 -2.15 1.56 -2.44
CA PHE A 111 -3.27 0.63 -2.23
C PHE A 111 -2.82 -0.83 -2.19
N SER A 112 -1.83 -1.21 -3.01
CA SER A 112 -1.28 -2.57 -3.01
C SER A 112 -0.62 -2.91 -1.68
N GLU A 113 0.21 -2.00 -1.16
CA GLU A 113 0.92 -2.14 0.11
C GLU A 113 -0.05 -2.16 1.29
N LEU A 114 -1.05 -1.27 1.28
CA LEU A 114 -2.07 -1.20 2.34
C LEU A 114 -2.96 -2.44 2.34
N LYS A 115 -3.31 -2.96 1.16
CA LYS A 115 -4.04 -4.23 1.03
C LYS A 115 -3.25 -5.39 1.60
N ASN A 116 -1.95 -5.47 1.30
CA ASN A 116 -1.07 -6.49 1.87
C ASN A 116 -0.98 -6.35 3.39
N LEU A 117 -0.75 -5.14 3.90
CA LEU A 117 -0.67 -4.86 5.34
C LEU A 117 -1.97 -5.21 6.06
N TRP A 118 -3.12 -4.90 5.46
CA TRP A 118 -4.44 -5.23 5.98
C TRP A 118 -4.63 -6.75 6.13
N TYR A 119 -4.25 -7.52 5.12
CA TYR A 119 -4.33 -8.98 5.18
C TYR A 119 -3.36 -9.57 6.21
N GLU A 120 -2.12 -9.09 6.24
CA GLU A 120 -1.13 -9.54 7.22
C GLU A 120 -1.59 -9.25 8.66
N ALA A 121 -2.22 -8.09 8.90
CA ALA A 121 -2.83 -7.76 10.19
C ALA A 121 -3.93 -8.78 10.56
N LYS A 122 -4.83 -9.11 9.62
CA LYS A 122 -5.88 -10.12 9.85
C LYS A 122 -5.34 -11.52 10.06
N TYR A 123 -4.30 -11.91 9.35
CA TYR A 123 -3.64 -13.19 9.58
C TYR A 123 -2.99 -13.25 10.94
N ALA A 124 -2.30 -12.19 11.35
CA ALA A 124 -1.66 -12.12 12.67
C ALA A 124 -2.68 -12.16 13.81
N GLU A 125 -3.84 -11.50 13.67
CA GLU A 125 -4.94 -11.61 14.64
C GLU A 125 -5.45 -13.05 14.80
N ASP A 126 -5.72 -13.75 13.69
CA ASP A 126 -6.24 -15.11 13.75
C ASP A 126 -5.18 -16.12 14.23
N GLN A 127 -3.91 -15.93 13.87
CA GLN A 127 -2.78 -16.71 14.40
C GLN A 127 -2.63 -16.56 15.92
N ARG A 128 -2.76 -15.33 16.45
CA ARG A 128 -2.72 -15.09 17.91
C ARG A 128 -3.87 -15.78 18.63
N LYS A 129 -5.07 -15.78 18.04
CA LYS A 129 -6.25 -16.45 18.61
C LYS A 129 -6.11 -17.97 18.61
N LYS A 130 -5.65 -18.54 17.50
CA LYS A 130 -5.52 -20.00 17.32
C LYS A 130 -4.23 -20.58 17.89
N LYS A 131 -3.23 -19.75 18.21
CA LYS A 131 -1.88 -20.15 18.62
C LYS A 131 -1.23 -21.15 17.65
N LYS A 132 -1.57 -21.07 16.36
CA LYS A 132 -1.10 -21.96 15.30
C LYS A 132 -0.84 -21.15 14.02
N PRO A 133 0.19 -21.48 13.22
CA PRO A 133 0.39 -20.86 11.91
C PRO A 133 -0.79 -21.18 10.97
N LEU A 134 -1.18 -20.18 10.18
CA LEU A 134 -2.26 -20.30 9.20
C LEU A 134 -1.79 -20.99 7.92
N GLY A 135 -2.52 -22.03 7.51
CA GLY A 135 -2.33 -22.66 6.22
C GLY A 135 -2.85 -21.82 5.04
N PRO A 136 -2.47 -22.13 3.79
CA PRO A 136 -2.93 -21.41 2.60
C PRO A 136 -4.46 -21.34 2.47
N VAL A 137 -5.16 -22.43 2.78
CA VAL A 137 -6.63 -22.52 2.71
C VAL A 137 -7.29 -21.63 3.76
N GLU A 138 -6.74 -21.55 4.97
CA GLU A 138 -7.27 -20.69 6.02
C GLU A 138 -7.07 -19.22 5.68
N LYS A 139 -5.88 -18.85 5.16
CA LYS A 139 -5.63 -17.51 4.65
C LYS A 139 -6.64 -17.15 3.55
N TYR A 140 -6.91 -18.05 2.61
CA TYR A 140 -7.94 -17.85 1.58
C TYR A 140 -9.33 -17.60 2.19
N ARG A 141 -9.77 -18.43 3.13
CA ARG A 141 -11.06 -18.25 3.83
C ARG A 141 -11.14 -16.92 4.56
N LEU A 142 -10.04 -16.48 5.18
CA LEU A 142 -9.96 -15.17 5.83
C LEU A 142 -10.09 -14.02 4.83
N ARG A 143 -9.46 -14.10 3.66
CA ARG A 143 -9.59 -13.07 2.61
C ARG A 143 -11.03 -12.94 2.10
N LYS A 144 -11.76 -14.04 2.00
CA LYS A 144 -13.18 -14.03 1.61
C LYS A 144 -14.08 -13.50 2.72
N LYS A 145 -13.83 -13.91 3.96
CA LYS A 145 -14.62 -13.49 5.13
C LYS A 145 -14.42 -12.01 5.45
N HIS A 146 -13.21 -11.52 5.23
CA HIS A 146 -12.82 -10.16 5.49
C HIS A 146 -12.15 -9.65 4.20
N PRO A 147 -12.88 -8.93 3.34
CA PRO A 147 -12.28 -8.16 2.26
C PRO A 147 -11.71 -6.83 2.78
N PRO A 148 -10.73 -6.23 2.10
CA PRO A 148 -10.22 -4.92 2.44
C PRO A 148 -11.32 -3.85 2.28
N PRO A 149 -11.25 -2.75 3.05
CA PRO A 149 -12.24 -1.70 3.00
C PRO A 149 -12.19 -0.90 1.69
N SER A 150 -13.30 -0.25 1.35
CA SER A 150 -13.46 0.57 0.13
C SER A 150 -12.48 1.75 0.04
N THR A 151 -11.89 2.14 1.15
CA THR A 151 -10.85 3.18 1.26
C THR A 151 -9.56 2.85 0.52
N ILE A 152 -9.26 1.56 0.35
CA ILE A 152 -8.03 1.07 -0.31
C ILE A 152 -8.30 0.07 -1.42
N TRP A 153 -9.58 -0.26 -1.67
CA TRP A 153 -9.96 -1.27 -2.64
C TRP A 153 -11.36 -1.00 -3.19
N ASP A 154 -11.47 -0.82 -4.50
CA ASP A 154 -12.72 -0.48 -5.19
C ASP A 154 -13.73 -1.65 -5.26
N GLY A 155 -13.59 -2.68 -4.43
CA GLY A 155 -14.51 -3.81 -4.38
C GLY A 155 -14.31 -4.85 -5.48
N HIS A 156 -13.40 -4.60 -6.43
CA HIS A 156 -13.20 -5.48 -7.59
C HIS A 156 -12.20 -6.58 -7.28
N GLU A 157 -12.70 -7.81 -7.12
CA GLU A 157 -11.85 -8.98 -6.87
C GLU A 157 -11.43 -9.52 -8.24
N VAL A 158 -10.13 -9.45 -8.55
CA VAL A 158 -9.60 -10.13 -9.74
C VAL A 158 -9.60 -11.64 -9.47
N ILE A 159 -10.78 -12.23 -9.54
CA ILE A 159 -10.96 -13.67 -9.61
C ILE A 159 -10.69 -13.98 -11.09
N TYR A 160 -9.55 -14.58 -11.44
CA TYR A 160 -9.12 -14.85 -12.84
C TYR A 160 -9.13 -13.62 -13.76
N SER A 161 -7.96 -13.04 -14.04
CA SER A 161 -7.60 -12.15 -15.18
C SER A 161 -8.57 -11.06 -15.68
N PHE A 162 -9.69 -10.79 -15.02
CA PHE A 162 -10.74 -9.88 -15.49
C PHE A 162 -11.17 -8.95 -14.35
N ARG A 163 -11.38 -7.66 -14.64
CA ARG A 163 -12.00 -6.72 -13.70
C ARG A 163 -13.50 -7.04 -13.60
N ASP A 164 -14.14 -6.74 -12.47
CA ASP A 164 -15.57 -7.06 -12.29
C ASP A 164 -16.50 -6.26 -13.23
N CYS A 165 -16.12 -5.03 -13.62
CA CYS A 165 -16.82 -4.29 -14.67
C CYS A 165 -16.78 -5.05 -16.01
N ASP A 166 -15.60 -5.58 -16.38
CA ASP A 166 -15.44 -6.37 -17.60
C ASP A 166 -16.25 -7.68 -17.51
N ARG A 167 -16.29 -8.31 -16.33
CA ARG A 167 -17.11 -9.51 -16.06
C ARG A 167 -18.60 -9.25 -16.20
N GLN A 168 -19.11 -8.11 -15.73
CA GLN A 168 -20.54 -7.76 -15.87
C GLN A 168 -20.92 -7.60 -17.35
N VAL A 169 -20.07 -6.91 -18.12
CA VAL A 169 -20.24 -6.79 -19.58
C VAL A 169 -20.18 -8.15 -20.25
N LEU A 170 -19.17 -8.97 -19.94
CA LEU A 170 -19.05 -10.34 -20.45
C LEU A 170 -20.28 -11.18 -20.10
N LYS A 171 -20.79 -11.13 -18.86
CA LYS A 171 -22.00 -11.85 -18.44
C LYS A 171 -23.23 -11.41 -19.22
N GLN A 172 -23.44 -10.10 -19.42
CA GLN A 172 -24.56 -9.60 -20.21
C GLN A 172 -24.51 -10.09 -21.66
N TYR A 173 -23.34 -10.03 -22.30
CA TYR A 173 -23.16 -10.50 -23.67
C TYR A 173 -23.33 -12.03 -23.80
N TYR A 174 -22.70 -12.82 -22.94
CA TYR A 174 -22.78 -14.28 -22.99
C TYR A 174 -24.14 -14.83 -22.54
N HIS A 175 -24.94 -14.07 -21.79
CA HIS A 175 -26.34 -14.40 -21.50
C HIS A 175 -27.23 -14.22 -22.74
N GLN A 176 -26.94 -13.25 -23.61
CA GLN A 176 -27.69 -13.04 -24.85
C GLN A 176 -27.26 -14.01 -25.95
N ASN A 177 -25.94 -14.22 -26.11
CA ASN A 177 -25.39 -15.16 -27.07
C ASN A 177 -24.31 -16.03 -26.41
N LYS A 178 -24.63 -17.31 -26.19
CA LYS A 178 -23.73 -18.28 -25.54
C LYS A 178 -22.50 -18.62 -26.39
N TYR A 179 -22.54 -18.35 -27.70
CA TYR A 179 -21.48 -18.64 -28.66
C TYR A 179 -21.26 -17.47 -29.63
N PRO A 180 -20.64 -16.37 -29.18
CA PRO A 180 -20.39 -15.21 -30.02
C PRO A 180 -19.41 -15.52 -31.14
N ASN A 181 -19.69 -14.99 -32.33
CA ASN A 181 -18.83 -15.14 -33.50
C ASN A 181 -17.53 -14.30 -33.35
N PRO A 182 -16.49 -14.53 -34.18
CA PRO A 182 -15.22 -13.81 -34.07
C PRO A 182 -15.36 -12.27 -34.13
N SER A 183 -16.32 -11.75 -34.88
CA SER A 183 -16.58 -10.30 -34.99
C SER A 183 -17.23 -9.73 -33.73
N GLU A 184 -18.15 -10.47 -33.11
CA GLU A 184 -18.75 -10.12 -31.82
C GLU A 184 -17.73 -10.14 -30.68
N LYS A 185 -16.83 -11.12 -30.69
CA LYS A 185 -15.72 -11.18 -29.73
C LYS A 185 -14.78 -9.99 -29.84
N LYS A 186 -14.51 -9.51 -31.07
CA LYS A 186 -13.76 -8.27 -31.28
C LYS A 186 -14.47 -7.06 -30.70
N LYS A 187 -15.80 -6.94 -30.88
CA LYS A 187 -16.60 -5.87 -30.24
C LYS A 187 -16.55 -5.93 -28.72
N ILE A 188 -16.65 -7.13 -28.14
CA ILE A 188 -16.54 -7.32 -26.68
C ILE A 188 -15.15 -6.88 -26.20
N ALA A 189 -14.08 -7.24 -26.92
CA ALA A 189 -12.71 -6.81 -26.62
C ALA A 189 -12.56 -5.28 -26.69
N GLU A 190 -13.12 -4.63 -27.71
CA GLU A 190 -13.13 -3.17 -27.86
C GLU A 190 -13.85 -2.46 -26.70
N ILE A 191 -15.00 -3.00 -26.26
CA ILE A 191 -15.80 -2.43 -25.18
C ILE A 191 -15.13 -2.60 -23.81
N THR A 192 -14.56 -3.77 -23.56
CA THR A 192 -13.95 -4.12 -22.26
C THR A 192 -12.48 -3.70 -22.15
N GLY A 193 -11.84 -3.37 -23.27
CA GLY A 193 -10.40 -3.14 -23.34
C GLY A 193 -9.57 -4.41 -23.08
N LEU A 194 -10.20 -5.59 -23.15
CA LEU A 194 -9.53 -6.89 -22.97
C LEU A 194 -8.87 -7.35 -24.26
N GLU A 195 -7.81 -8.14 -24.14
CA GLU A 195 -7.24 -8.82 -25.30
C GLU A 195 -8.21 -9.88 -25.83
N ILE A 196 -8.22 -10.11 -27.15
CA ILE A 196 -9.10 -11.11 -27.78
C ILE A 196 -8.87 -12.52 -27.20
N THR A 197 -7.64 -12.84 -26.83
CA THR A 197 -7.26 -14.09 -26.12
C THR A 197 -7.98 -14.21 -24.77
N GLN A 198 -8.01 -13.14 -23.98
CA GLN A 198 -8.72 -13.09 -22.71
C GLN A 198 -10.25 -13.24 -22.91
N VAL A 199 -10.83 -12.61 -23.93
CA VAL A 199 -12.27 -12.77 -24.27
C VAL A 199 -12.61 -14.22 -24.69
N ASN A 200 -11.67 -14.92 -25.33
CA ASN A 200 -11.82 -16.34 -25.67
C ASN A 200 -11.79 -17.25 -24.43
N GLU A 201 -10.90 -16.97 -23.48
CA GLU A 201 -10.78 -17.72 -22.22
C GLU A 201 -11.97 -17.48 -21.28
N ALA A 202 -12.54 -16.27 -21.30
CA ALA A 202 -13.67 -15.87 -20.44
C ALA A 202 -14.89 -16.80 -20.54
N ARG A 203 -15.09 -17.45 -21.69
CA ARG A 203 -16.20 -18.39 -21.92
C ARG A 203 -16.23 -19.54 -20.92
N ILE A 204 -15.06 -20.01 -20.46
CA ILE A 204 -14.96 -21.16 -19.55
C ILE A 204 -15.40 -20.79 -18.12
N ASN A 205 -15.23 -19.52 -17.73
CA ASN A 205 -15.43 -19.07 -16.35
C ASN A 205 -16.70 -18.22 -16.16
N ALA A 206 -17.40 -17.83 -17.22
CA ALA A 206 -18.59 -16.97 -17.13
C ALA A 206 -19.89 -17.71 -16.75
N VAL A 207 -19.86 -19.04 -16.62
CA VAL A 207 -21.07 -19.90 -16.41
C VAL A 207 -21.09 -20.62 -15.05
N ASN A 208 -20.11 -20.39 -14.16
CA ASN A 208 -20.15 -20.87 -12.77
C ASN A 208 -20.00 -19.73 -11.76
#